data_AF-A0A9P6IIZ9-F1
#
_entry.id   AF-A0A9P6IIZ9-F1
#
_cell.length_a   1.000
_cell.length_b   1.000
_cell.length_c   1.000
_cell.angle_alpha   90.00
_cell.angle_beta   90.00
_cell.angle_gamma   90.00
#
_symmetry.space_group_name_H-M   'P 1'
#
loop_
_entity.id
_entity.type
_entity.pdbx_description
1 polymer ?
#
loop_
_entity_poly.entity_id
_entity_poly.type
_entity_poly.pdbx_seq_one_letter_code
_entity_poly.pdbx_strand_id
1 'polypeptide(L)'
;MLRQKQFVKKTKSGKVLKVVKEHYLRDDIWCSVETCKTCEHTEPVLSATPGVNKLFPLPHYIVPDTNIFMNQIDVMEKPQITNVIVLQTVLEEIKHLSLPIHKRVRDMISNKEKRFYVFSNEHHRETFVEKLKDESPNDRNDRAIRVAIKWYGKHIQHFNPKVGTVMMTDDVANRDKGTADGLQTVSVRRYIEALDNTELMDIISGTKGLDDGHQTIYDEHLSPAHLSNGIKSGKYYQGKLGISSYNYLEGFIFTKIDGVDHIILIVGHQNLNRGVDGDIVAVELLPKSEWRIAPTGVVVDEEEEKEEEESLKAEQKAAAANDDDTPMTSPSESTHGSKLDTPQPCGKIVGIIRRNWRQYCGFIDRKSVHTPAGSSAPANVLFYAMETKIPKIKFRTRQAHSLMGQRIIIAVDSWPKTSRYPIGHFVRTLGDAGDKSTETEVLLLEHDVPFHEFSRQVLSLLPEEGENWVVKPEHFIGREDLRSLNICSIDPPGCSDIDDALHVAPLPNGNYQVGVHIAD
;
A
#
# COMPACT_ATOMS: atom_id res chain seq x y z
N MET A 1 32.58 9.62 19.13
CA MET A 1 32.13 9.98 20.51
C MET A 1 31.13 8.95 20.99
N LEU A 2 31.22 8.48 22.23
CA LEU A 2 30.28 7.50 22.80
C LEU A 2 29.20 8.19 23.63
N ARG A 3 27.94 7.83 23.40
CA ARG A 3 26.78 8.24 24.21
C ARG A 3 26.04 7.01 24.71
N GLN A 4 25.25 7.15 25.78
CA GLN A 4 24.39 6.09 26.29
C GLN A 4 22.92 6.43 26.05
N LYS A 5 22.20 5.58 25.31
CA LYS A 5 20.75 5.69 25.10
C LYS A 5 20.04 4.77 26.08
N GLN A 6 19.26 5.37 27.00
CA GLN A 6 18.47 4.63 27.98
C GLN A 6 16.99 4.69 27.60
N PHE A 7 16.32 3.55 27.54
CA PHE A 7 14.87 3.50 27.32
C PHE A 7 14.24 2.33 28.08
N VAL A 8 12.93 2.43 28.29
CA VAL A 8 12.16 1.42 29.02
C VAL A 8 11.37 0.59 28.02
N LYS A 9 11.47 -0.73 28.11
CA LYS A 9 10.76 -1.68 27.25
C LYS A 9 9.87 -2.60 28.09
N LYS A 10 8.60 -2.71 27.73
CA LYS A 10 7.69 -3.72 28.28
C LYS A 10 7.84 -5.03 27.51
N THR A 11 8.04 -6.13 28.22
CA THR A 11 8.11 -7.48 27.65
C THR A 11 6.73 -8.02 27.30
N LYS A 12 6.64 -9.06 26.47
CA LYS A 12 5.37 -9.77 26.17
C LYS A 12 4.69 -10.29 27.45
N SER A 13 5.47 -10.64 28.48
CA SER A 13 5.01 -11.03 29.82
C SER A 13 4.62 -9.86 30.74
N GLY A 14 4.64 -8.61 30.26
CA GLY A 14 4.24 -7.44 31.02
C GLY A 14 5.31 -6.84 31.96
N LYS A 15 6.45 -7.52 32.16
CA LYS A 15 7.60 -6.99 32.91
C LYS A 15 8.21 -5.78 32.22
N VAL A 16 8.54 -4.77 32.98
CA VAL A 16 9.18 -3.52 32.52
C VAL A 16 10.69 -3.65 32.71
N LEU A 17 11.45 -3.52 31.62
CA LEU A 17 12.91 -3.61 31.62
C LEU A 17 13.52 -2.27 31.22
N LYS A 18 14.54 -1.82 31.96
CA LYS A 18 15.38 -0.70 31.55
C LYS A 18 16.48 -1.25 30.63
N VAL A 19 16.52 -0.76 29.40
CA VAL A 19 17.53 -1.13 28.40
C VAL A 19 18.49 0.05 28.25
N VAL A 20 19.78 -0.24 28.40
CA VAL A 20 20.86 0.70 28.14
C VAL A 20 21.60 0.22 26.91
N LYS A 21 21.73 1.09 25.90
CA LYS A 21 22.51 0.82 24.70
C LYS A 21 23.59 1.88 24.53
N GLU A 22 24.76 1.43 24.13
CA GLU A 22 25.82 2.29 23.62
C GLU A 22 25.44 2.85 22.26
N HIS A 23 25.68 4.14 22.07
CA HIS A 23 25.37 4.86 20.84
C HIS A 23 26.61 5.61 20.36
N TYR A 24 27.20 5.12 19.28
CA TYR A 24 28.44 5.67 18.72
C TYR A 24 28.12 6.78 17.72
N LEU A 25 28.71 7.95 17.96
CA LEU A 25 28.69 9.10 17.07
C LEU A 25 29.99 9.16 16.27
N ARG A 26 29.83 9.23 14.96
CA ARG A 26 30.82 9.13 13.90
C ARG A 26 30.90 10.44 13.12
N ASP A 27 32.06 10.69 12.52
CA ASP A 27 32.35 11.81 11.62
C ASP A 27 32.70 11.37 10.20
N ASP A 28 32.72 10.06 9.94
CA ASP A 28 32.92 9.43 8.64
C ASP A 28 31.58 9.02 7.97
N ILE A 29 30.49 9.72 8.29
CA ILE A 29 29.20 9.55 7.60
C ILE A 29 29.07 10.66 6.57
N TRP A 30 29.08 10.27 5.31
CA TRP A 30 29.19 11.19 4.18
C TRP A 30 27.83 11.62 3.62
N CYS A 31 27.81 12.77 2.92
CA CYS A 31 26.58 13.34 2.36
C CYS A 31 26.07 12.64 1.08
N SER A 32 26.93 11.87 0.41
CA SER A 32 26.72 11.17 -0.88
C SER A 32 26.39 12.09 -2.07
N VAL A 33 26.88 13.34 -2.04
CA VAL A 33 26.69 14.32 -3.12
C VAL A 33 27.89 14.30 -4.05
N GLU A 34 27.66 14.08 -5.34
CA GLU A 34 28.71 13.95 -6.37
C GLU A 34 29.71 15.11 -6.41
N THR A 35 29.26 16.34 -6.12
CA THR A 35 30.12 17.55 -6.15
C THR A 35 30.77 17.89 -4.81
N CYS A 36 30.54 17.10 -3.75
CA CYS A 36 31.15 17.37 -2.46
C CYS A 36 32.65 17.06 -2.51
N LYS A 37 33.46 18.06 -2.12
CA LYS A 37 34.92 17.94 -2.02
C LYS A 37 35.42 17.63 -0.61
N THR A 38 34.53 17.72 0.38
CA THR A 38 34.86 17.55 1.81
C THR A 38 34.66 16.11 2.27
N CYS A 39 33.69 15.40 1.67
CA CYS A 39 33.44 14.00 1.96
C CYS A 39 34.17 13.11 0.96
N GLU A 40 34.73 12.00 1.42
CA GLU A 40 35.33 11.00 0.55
C GLU A 40 34.21 10.07 0.07
N HIS A 41 33.78 10.14 -1.20
CA HIS A 41 32.73 9.25 -1.70
C HIS A 41 33.35 8.12 -2.54
N THR A 42 33.02 6.87 -2.24
CA THR A 42 33.35 5.74 -3.13
C THR A 42 32.41 5.66 -4.32
N GLU A 43 31.09 5.77 -4.07
CA GLU A 43 30.06 5.84 -5.11
C GLU A 43 28.95 6.84 -4.68
N PRO A 44 29.01 8.11 -5.12
CA PRO A 44 27.99 9.10 -4.77
C PRO A 44 26.65 8.77 -5.43
N VAL A 45 25.57 8.82 -4.65
CA VAL A 45 24.20 8.49 -5.09
C VAL A 45 23.47 9.73 -5.60
N LEU A 46 23.62 10.86 -4.92
CA LEU A 46 22.92 12.11 -5.22
C LEU A 46 23.64 12.87 -6.35
N SER A 47 22.89 13.31 -7.35
CA SER A 47 23.46 13.98 -8.54
C SER A 47 23.93 15.40 -8.22
N ALA A 48 24.92 15.87 -8.98
CA ALA A 48 25.39 17.26 -8.93
C ALA A 48 24.31 18.32 -9.23
N THR A 49 23.31 17.95 -10.03
CA THR A 49 22.24 18.82 -10.53
C THR A 49 20.87 18.19 -10.26
N PRO A 50 20.32 18.36 -9.03
CA PRO A 50 18.97 17.90 -8.74
C PRO A 50 17.91 18.73 -9.48
N GLY A 51 16.66 18.26 -9.46
CA GLY A 51 15.54 18.91 -10.15
C GLY A 51 15.18 20.30 -9.61
N VAL A 52 14.37 21.02 -10.39
CA VAL A 52 13.82 22.35 -10.06
C VAL A 52 12.30 22.34 -10.25
N ASN A 53 11.60 23.28 -9.64
CA ASN A 53 10.17 23.49 -9.88
C ASN A 53 9.81 24.99 -9.80
N LYS A 54 8.53 25.33 -10.05
CA LYS A 54 8.08 26.74 -10.06
C LYS A 54 8.22 27.44 -8.70
N LEU A 55 8.17 26.68 -7.60
CA LEU A 55 8.24 27.21 -6.22
C LEU A 55 9.69 27.38 -5.75
N PHE A 56 10.57 26.47 -6.19
CA PHE A 56 11.99 26.42 -5.87
C PHE A 56 12.79 26.43 -7.19
N PRO A 57 13.14 27.63 -7.70
CA PRO A 57 13.80 27.78 -9.00
C PRO A 57 15.28 27.36 -8.98
N LEU A 58 15.85 27.17 -7.79
CA LEU A 58 17.20 26.64 -7.62
C LEU A 58 17.14 25.10 -7.48
N PRO A 59 18.11 24.37 -8.05
CA PRO A 59 18.23 22.93 -7.85
C PRO A 59 18.20 22.57 -6.36
N HIS A 60 17.45 21.56 -5.95
CA HIS A 60 17.33 21.22 -4.54
C HIS A 60 17.16 19.73 -4.28
N TYR A 61 17.69 19.26 -3.15
CA TYR A 61 17.42 17.91 -2.64
C TYR A 61 16.14 17.89 -1.80
N ILE A 62 15.39 16.81 -1.90
CA ILE A 62 14.16 16.62 -1.15
C ILE A 62 14.46 15.82 0.11
N VAL A 63 14.04 16.32 1.27
CA VAL A 63 14.13 15.61 2.56
C VAL A 63 12.72 15.40 3.11
N PRO A 64 12.11 14.24 2.83
CA PRO A 64 10.76 13.92 3.27
C PRO A 64 10.71 13.48 4.73
N ASP A 65 9.59 13.79 5.36
CA ASP A 65 9.20 13.36 6.69
C ASP A 65 8.57 11.95 6.67
N THR A 66 8.44 11.30 7.83
CA THR A 66 7.84 9.97 8.01
C THR A 66 6.43 9.90 7.42
N ASN A 67 5.60 10.91 7.67
CA ASN A 67 4.23 10.96 7.18
C ASN A 67 4.12 10.98 5.65
N ILE A 68 5.15 11.49 4.95
CA ILE A 68 5.17 11.50 3.48
C ILE A 68 5.30 10.09 2.94
N PHE A 69 6.18 9.25 3.50
CA PHE A 69 6.26 7.85 3.09
C PHE A 69 5.07 7.02 3.57
N MET A 70 4.44 7.39 4.70
CA MET A 70 3.29 6.64 5.19
C MET A 70 2.03 6.88 4.33
N ASN A 71 1.82 8.13 3.88
CA ASN A 71 0.57 8.52 3.22
C ASN A 71 0.72 8.77 1.72
N GLN A 72 1.92 9.07 1.24
CA GLN A 72 2.17 9.53 -0.14
C GLN A 72 3.27 8.69 -0.82
N ILE A 73 3.39 7.40 -0.47
CA ILE A 73 4.44 6.53 -1.03
C ILE A 73 4.30 6.37 -2.55
N ASP A 74 3.07 6.30 -3.06
CA ASP A 74 2.79 6.13 -4.49
C ASP A 74 3.28 7.34 -5.30
N VAL A 75 3.29 8.55 -4.72
CA VAL A 75 3.93 9.74 -5.30
C VAL A 75 5.45 9.58 -5.33
N MET A 76 6.06 9.11 -4.23
CA MET A 76 7.52 8.96 -4.11
C MET A 76 8.07 7.91 -5.09
N GLU A 77 7.26 6.93 -5.48
CA GLU A 77 7.59 5.92 -6.48
C GLU A 77 7.57 6.43 -7.92
N LYS A 78 7.04 7.62 -8.19
CA LYS A 78 6.99 8.18 -9.55
C LYS A 78 8.34 8.71 -10.05
N PRO A 79 8.75 8.43 -11.30
CA PRO A 79 10.10 8.71 -11.81
C PRO A 79 10.48 10.20 -11.78
N GLN A 80 9.51 11.10 -11.72
CA GLN A 80 9.71 12.54 -11.59
C GLN A 80 10.31 12.94 -10.23
N ILE A 81 10.13 12.12 -9.19
CA ILE A 81 10.72 12.34 -7.87
C ILE A 81 12.05 11.60 -7.78
N THR A 82 13.15 12.36 -7.78
CA THR A 82 14.54 11.86 -7.71
C THR A 82 15.36 12.69 -6.71
N ASN A 83 16.56 12.22 -6.37
CA ASN A 83 17.52 12.93 -5.51
C ASN A 83 16.95 13.23 -4.11
N VAL A 84 16.45 12.17 -3.47
CA VAL A 84 15.79 12.22 -2.17
C VAL A 84 16.76 11.75 -1.08
N ILE A 85 16.85 12.52 0.00
CA ILE A 85 17.63 12.16 1.19
C ILE A 85 16.68 11.57 2.22
N VAL A 86 16.77 10.26 2.44
CA VAL A 86 16.02 9.53 3.45
C VAL A 86 16.82 9.50 4.73
N LEU A 87 16.30 10.08 5.81
CA LEU A 87 16.99 10.06 7.10
C LEU A 87 16.82 8.70 7.79
N GLN A 88 17.84 8.24 8.51
CA GLN A 88 17.78 7.00 9.29
C GLN A 88 16.64 7.03 10.32
N THR A 89 16.39 8.17 10.97
CA THR A 89 15.25 8.35 11.88
C THR A 89 13.92 8.02 11.23
N VAL A 90 13.71 8.54 10.01
CA VAL A 90 12.50 8.35 9.22
C VAL A 90 12.38 6.87 8.82
N LEU A 91 13.46 6.26 8.35
CA LEU A 91 13.48 4.86 7.93
C LEU A 91 13.20 3.89 9.09
N GLU A 92 13.77 4.14 10.27
CA GLU A 92 13.52 3.35 11.48
C GLU A 92 12.07 3.49 11.96
N GLU A 93 11.51 4.69 11.89
CA GLU A 93 10.12 4.94 12.27
C GLU A 93 9.14 4.21 11.33
N ILE A 94 9.36 4.30 10.01
CA ILE A 94 8.55 3.56 9.02
C ILE A 94 8.65 2.05 9.29
N LYS A 95 9.84 1.51 9.60
CA LYS A 95 10.01 0.09 9.94
C LYS A 95 9.15 -0.35 11.13
N HIS A 96 8.98 0.53 12.12
CA HIS A 96 8.16 0.26 13.30
C HIS A 96 6.66 0.42 13.04
N LEU A 97 6.28 1.34 12.17
CA LEU A 97 4.89 1.61 11.80
C LEU A 97 4.33 0.63 10.77
N SER A 98 5.08 0.37 9.69
CA SER A 98 4.65 -0.47 8.57
C SER A 98 5.84 -1.11 7.84
N LEU A 99 6.02 -2.42 8.06
CA LEU A 99 7.04 -3.21 7.34
C LEU A 99 6.83 -3.23 5.81
N PRO A 100 5.59 -3.31 5.27
CA PRO A 100 5.37 -3.22 3.82
C PRO A 100 5.88 -1.91 3.21
N ILE A 101 5.57 -0.76 3.84
CA ILE A 101 6.03 0.56 3.39
C ILE A 101 7.56 0.65 3.50
N HIS A 102 8.14 0.13 4.58
CA HIS A 102 9.60 0.05 4.72
C HIS A 102 10.24 -0.77 3.60
N LYS A 103 9.64 -1.90 3.18
CA LYS A 103 10.14 -2.70 2.05
C LYS A 103 10.13 -1.88 0.76
N ARG A 104 8.99 -1.25 0.42
CA ARG A 104 8.86 -0.37 -0.77
C ARG A 104 9.89 0.76 -0.76
N VAL A 105 10.12 1.42 0.38
CA VAL A 105 11.17 2.45 0.50
C VAL A 105 12.57 1.87 0.28
N ARG A 106 12.86 0.66 0.75
CA ARG A 106 14.15 -0.02 0.51
C ARG A 106 14.32 -0.44 -0.95
N ASP A 107 13.24 -0.82 -1.62
CA ASP A 107 13.24 -1.13 -3.05
C ASP A 107 13.55 0.15 -3.85
N MET A 108 12.96 1.30 -3.49
CA MET A 108 13.30 2.61 -4.08
C MET A 108 14.76 3.02 -3.84
N ILE A 109 15.31 2.77 -2.64
CA ILE A 109 16.73 3.03 -2.32
C ILE A 109 17.66 2.15 -3.17
N SER A 110 17.24 0.92 -3.45
CA SER A 110 18.02 -0.03 -4.26
C SER A 110 17.99 0.33 -5.75
N ASN A 111 17.00 1.10 -6.19
CA ASN A 111 16.91 1.60 -7.56
C ASN A 111 17.86 2.79 -7.78
N LYS A 112 18.92 2.57 -8.57
CA LYS A 112 19.94 3.59 -8.88
C LYS A 112 19.38 4.81 -9.65
N GLU A 113 18.32 4.64 -10.45
CA GLU A 113 17.74 5.73 -11.24
C GLU A 113 17.04 6.77 -10.35
N LYS A 114 16.47 6.31 -9.23
CA LYS A 114 15.78 7.15 -8.26
C LYS A 114 16.72 8.06 -7.48
N ARG A 115 17.96 7.63 -7.26
CA ARG A 115 18.97 8.35 -6.47
C ARG A 115 18.47 8.67 -5.05
N PHE A 116 17.91 7.67 -4.37
CA PHE A 116 17.49 7.79 -2.98
C PHE A 116 18.67 7.40 -2.09
N TYR A 117 19.09 8.31 -1.21
CA TYR A 117 20.22 8.08 -0.32
C TYR A 117 19.79 8.02 1.14
N VAL A 118 20.26 7.02 1.88
CA VAL A 118 20.00 6.92 3.33
C VAL A 118 21.11 7.60 4.11
N PHE A 119 20.79 8.71 4.76
CA PHE A 119 21.72 9.43 5.63
C PHE A 119 21.55 9.01 7.09
N SER A 120 22.63 8.51 7.69
CA SER A 120 22.65 8.01 9.07
C SER A 120 22.75 9.14 10.11
N ASN A 121 21.72 9.97 10.20
CA ASN A 121 21.68 11.14 11.08
C ASN A 121 21.78 10.80 12.57
N GLU A 122 21.30 9.64 13.01
CA GLU A 122 21.45 9.22 14.41
C GLU A 122 22.91 8.95 14.78
N HIS A 123 23.71 8.43 13.85
CA HIS A 123 25.12 8.11 14.12
C HIS A 123 26.08 9.24 13.76
N HIS A 124 25.61 10.34 13.19
CA HIS A 124 26.48 11.43 12.77
C HIS A 124 26.64 12.49 13.87
N ARG A 125 27.88 12.89 14.14
CA ARG A 125 28.26 13.73 15.30
C ARG A 125 27.53 15.06 15.35
N GLU A 126 27.31 15.71 14.22
CA GLU A 126 26.74 17.08 14.17
C GLU A 126 25.22 17.10 14.01
N THR A 127 24.63 15.98 13.62
CA THR A 127 23.18 15.89 13.35
C THR A 127 22.44 15.07 14.40
N PHE A 128 23.16 14.39 15.30
CA PHE A 128 22.57 13.68 16.42
C PHE A 128 21.88 14.62 17.41
N VAL A 129 20.69 14.20 17.86
CA VAL A 129 19.85 14.98 18.74
C VAL A 129 19.45 14.18 19.99
N GLU A 130 19.75 14.71 21.18
CA GLU A 130 19.30 14.17 22.46
C GLU A 130 17.85 14.58 22.76
N LYS A 131 17.12 13.69 23.46
CA LYS A 131 15.73 13.94 23.87
C LYS A 131 15.69 14.96 25.02
N LEU A 132 14.87 16.00 24.88
CA LEU A 132 14.67 17.00 25.93
C LEU A 132 13.69 16.49 27.02
N LYS A 133 13.70 17.13 28.21
CA LYS A 133 13.05 16.62 29.43
C LYS A 133 11.53 16.48 29.33
N ASP A 134 10.87 17.23 28.44
CA ASP A 134 9.40 17.24 28.26
C ASP A 134 8.99 17.09 26.79
N GLU A 135 9.86 16.51 25.97
CA GLU A 135 9.63 16.36 24.53
C GLU A 135 9.02 14.99 24.20
N SER A 136 8.02 14.97 23.30
CA SER A 136 7.48 13.71 22.79
C SER A 136 8.50 13.01 21.87
N PRO A 137 8.46 11.68 21.70
CA PRO A 137 9.30 11.01 20.71
C PRO A 137 9.13 11.57 19.30
N ASN A 138 7.90 11.98 18.93
CA ASN A 138 7.59 12.56 17.63
C ASN A 138 8.27 13.92 17.45
N ASP A 139 8.11 14.84 18.42
CA ASP A 139 8.76 16.16 18.39
C ASP A 139 10.29 16.06 18.30
N ARG A 140 10.87 15.07 18.97
CA ARG A 140 12.30 14.79 18.90
C ARG A 140 12.72 14.34 17.50
N ASN A 141 11.94 13.47 16.85
CA ASN A 141 12.21 13.02 15.49
C ASN A 141 12.09 14.18 14.49
N ASP A 142 11.04 15.00 14.60
CA ASP A 142 10.85 16.21 13.80
C ASP A 142 12.03 17.17 13.93
N ARG A 143 12.52 17.35 15.16
CA ARG A 143 13.72 18.16 15.42
C ARG A 143 14.98 17.53 14.83
N ALA A 144 15.15 16.22 14.91
CA ALA A 144 16.27 15.53 14.27
C ALA A 144 16.26 15.70 12.75
N ILE A 145 15.08 15.69 12.12
CA ILE A 145 14.93 15.99 10.68
C ILE A 145 15.37 17.42 10.38
N ARG A 146 14.84 18.42 11.11
CA ARG A 146 15.22 19.83 10.92
C ARG A 146 16.72 20.09 11.11
N VAL A 147 17.35 19.47 12.12
CA VAL A 147 18.80 19.58 12.37
C VAL A 147 19.61 18.98 11.21
N ALA A 148 19.20 17.81 10.70
CA ALA A 148 19.87 17.20 9.55
C ALA A 148 19.76 18.05 8.28
N ILE A 149 18.59 18.65 8.01
CA ILE A 149 18.39 19.54 6.87
C ILE A 149 19.23 20.81 7.02
N LYS A 150 19.27 21.40 8.22
CA LYS A 150 20.11 22.57 8.51
C LYS A 150 21.60 22.27 8.29
N TRP A 151 22.04 21.07 8.67
CA TRP A 151 23.40 20.61 8.41
C TRP A 151 23.68 20.48 6.92
N TYR A 152 22.81 19.78 6.17
CA TYR A 152 22.95 19.65 4.72
C TYR A 152 22.96 21.01 4.02
N GLY A 153 22.07 21.94 4.40
CA GLY A 153 22.04 23.29 3.84
C GLY A 153 23.36 24.04 4.04
N LYS A 154 23.93 24.00 5.25
CA LYS A 154 25.25 24.61 5.51
C LYS A 154 26.38 23.90 4.76
N HIS A 155 26.36 22.57 4.75
CA HIS A 155 27.38 21.74 4.12
C HIS A 155 27.40 21.96 2.60
N ILE A 156 26.23 21.95 1.94
CA ILE A 156 26.08 22.20 0.50
C ILE A 156 26.47 23.62 0.13
N GLN A 157 26.05 24.63 0.92
CA GLN A 157 26.44 26.03 0.66
C GLN A 157 27.96 26.25 0.61
N HIS A 158 28.74 25.43 1.33
CA HIS A 158 30.20 25.54 1.35
C HIS A 158 30.85 25.19 0.00
N PHE A 159 30.31 24.21 -0.74
CA PHE A 159 30.90 23.74 -2.00
C PHE A 159 30.04 24.04 -3.24
N ASN A 160 28.73 24.21 -3.09
CA ASN A 160 27.81 24.55 -4.17
C ASN A 160 26.64 25.43 -3.68
N PRO A 161 26.82 26.76 -3.65
CA PRO A 161 25.79 27.70 -3.15
C PRO A 161 24.55 27.81 -4.04
N LYS A 162 24.56 27.20 -5.24
CA LYS A 162 23.41 27.21 -6.16
C LYS A 162 22.43 26.08 -5.90
N VAL A 163 22.74 25.16 -4.97
CA VAL A 163 21.90 24.01 -4.65
C VAL A 163 21.35 24.15 -3.23
N GLY A 164 20.03 23.92 -3.08
CA GLY A 164 19.32 24.01 -1.81
C GLY A 164 18.87 22.65 -1.28
N THR A 165 18.13 22.69 -0.17
CA THR A 165 17.45 21.55 0.42
C THR A 165 16.04 21.95 0.81
N VAL A 166 15.06 21.13 0.45
CA VAL A 166 13.64 21.37 0.74
C VAL A 166 13.13 20.27 1.66
N MET A 167 12.58 20.68 2.81
CA MET A 167 11.86 19.79 3.72
C MET A 167 10.44 19.57 3.21
N MET A 168 10.08 18.30 3.00
CA MET A 168 8.72 17.92 2.59
C MET A 168 7.98 17.30 3.76
N THR A 169 6.95 17.98 4.25
CA THR A 169 6.12 17.50 5.36
C THR A 169 4.68 18.03 5.25
N ASP A 170 3.71 17.15 5.51
CA ASP A 170 2.30 17.51 5.55
C ASP A 170 1.86 18.02 6.94
N ASP A 171 2.70 17.89 7.98
CA ASP A 171 2.45 18.48 9.29
C ASP A 171 2.66 20.00 9.26
N VAL A 172 1.59 20.74 9.58
CA VAL A 172 1.59 22.21 9.66
C VAL A 172 2.57 22.68 10.74
N ALA A 173 2.56 22.06 11.91
CA ALA A 173 3.38 22.50 13.03
C ALA A 173 4.87 22.33 12.73
N ASN A 174 5.24 21.23 12.06
CA ASN A 174 6.62 20.98 11.64
C ASN A 174 7.07 21.95 10.54
N ARG A 175 6.19 22.31 9.59
CA ARG A 175 6.49 23.36 8.58
C ARG A 175 6.71 24.72 9.22
N ASP A 176 5.86 25.13 10.15
CA ASP A 176 5.97 26.43 10.81
C ASP A 176 7.27 26.53 11.61
N LYS A 177 7.60 25.48 12.38
CA LYS A 177 8.87 25.36 13.11
C LYS A 177 10.08 25.35 12.17
N GLY A 178 10.02 24.63 11.05
CA GLY A 178 11.10 24.59 10.07
C GLY A 178 11.32 25.93 9.37
N THR A 179 10.24 26.64 9.05
CA THR A 179 10.31 27.99 8.47
C THR A 179 10.92 28.98 9.46
N ALA A 180 10.58 28.88 10.75
CA ALA A 180 11.20 29.69 11.80
C ALA A 180 12.71 29.41 11.97
N ASP A 181 13.16 28.19 11.67
CA ASP A 181 14.58 27.81 11.66
C ASP A 181 15.34 28.26 10.39
N GLY A 182 14.66 28.91 9.45
CA GLY A 182 15.21 29.37 8.17
C GLY A 182 15.29 28.27 7.10
N LEU A 183 14.55 27.17 7.25
CA LEU A 183 14.50 26.07 6.29
C LEU A 183 13.42 26.31 5.24
N GLN A 184 13.68 25.85 4.01
CA GLN A 184 12.63 25.76 2.98
C GLN A 184 11.73 24.57 3.29
N THR A 185 10.46 24.83 3.61
CA THR A 185 9.47 23.78 3.94
C THR A 185 8.29 23.82 2.97
N VAL A 186 7.72 22.66 2.66
CA VAL A 186 6.60 22.55 1.72
C VAL A 186 5.74 21.32 2.05
N SER A 187 4.44 21.38 1.76
CA SER A 187 3.57 20.20 1.74
C SER A 187 3.69 19.46 0.41
N VAL A 188 3.35 18.17 0.39
CA VAL A 188 3.42 17.35 -0.83
C VAL A 188 2.56 17.96 -1.94
N ARG A 189 1.34 18.37 -1.58
CA ARG A 189 0.42 19.04 -2.51
C ARG A 189 1.01 20.27 -3.17
N ARG A 190 1.55 21.21 -2.39
CA ARG A 190 2.12 22.45 -2.96
C ARG A 190 3.36 22.19 -3.80
N TYR A 191 4.16 21.19 -3.42
CA TYR A 191 5.33 20.80 -4.19
C TYR A 191 4.95 20.23 -5.55
N ILE A 192 3.95 19.37 -5.61
CA ILE A 192 3.47 18.76 -6.85
C ILE A 192 2.75 19.77 -7.74
N GLU A 193 1.94 20.67 -7.16
CA GLU A 193 1.33 21.78 -7.91
C GLU A 193 2.39 22.63 -8.62
N ALA A 194 3.57 22.80 -7.98
CA ALA A 194 4.68 23.53 -8.57
C ALA A 194 5.44 22.77 -9.67
N LEU A 195 5.27 21.45 -9.78
CA LEU A 195 5.82 20.62 -10.86
C LEU A 195 4.96 20.68 -12.14
N ASP A 196 3.76 21.26 -12.08
CA ASP A 196 2.83 21.40 -13.20
C ASP A 196 2.44 20.06 -13.87
N ASN A 197 2.38 18.99 -13.07
CA ASN A 197 2.09 17.65 -13.55
C ASN A 197 0.72 17.18 -13.05
N THR A 198 -0.22 17.01 -13.99
CA THR A 198 -1.61 16.62 -13.69
C THR A 198 -1.74 15.19 -13.19
N GLU A 199 -0.88 14.27 -13.62
CA GLU A 199 -0.90 12.88 -13.15
C GLU A 199 -0.51 12.79 -11.68
N LEU A 200 0.57 13.48 -11.30
CA LEU A 200 1.05 13.51 -9.91
C LEU A 200 0.01 14.11 -8.96
N MET A 201 -0.84 15.03 -9.43
CA MET A 201 -1.90 15.63 -8.61
C MET A 201 -3.02 14.64 -8.26
N ASP A 202 -3.31 13.69 -9.14
CA ASP A 202 -4.35 12.68 -8.92
C ASP A 202 -3.83 11.52 -8.03
N ILE A 203 -2.51 11.40 -7.87
CA ILE A 203 -1.84 10.40 -7.01
C ILE A 203 -1.74 10.84 -5.54
N ILE A 204 -2.03 12.09 -5.25
CA ILE A 204 -1.96 12.59 -3.87
C ILE A 204 -3.11 12.00 -3.06
N SER A 205 -2.79 11.23 -2.01
CA SER A 205 -3.80 10.78 -1.06
C SER A 205 -4.43 11.97 -0.35
N GLY A 206 -5.76 11.98 -0.24
CA GLY A 206 -6.44 13.17 0.25
C GLY A 206 -7.90 12.94 0.60
N THR A 207 -8.22 13.01 1.89
CA THR A 207 -9.60 12.99 2.40
C THR A 207 -10.30 14.35 2.34
N LYS A 208 -9.54 15.45 2.24
CA LYS A 208 -10.08 16.82 2.27
C LYS A 208 -10.95 17.11 1.04
N GLY A 209 -12.25 17.20 1.24
CA GLY A 209 -13.27 17.48 0.22
C GLY A 209 -13.91 16.24 -0.43
N LEU A 210 -13.64 15.04 0.12
CA LEU A 210 -14.30 13.78 -0.24
C LEU A 210 -15.22 13.24 0.87
N ASP A 211 -15.05 13.75 2.10
CA ASP A 211 -15.93 13.48 3.23
C ASP A 211 -17.22 14.30 3.09
N ASP A 212 -18.36 13.61 2.96
CA ASP A 212 -19.65 14.22 2.70
C ASP A 212 -20.23 14.92 3.92
N GLY A 213 -19.62 14.79 5.12
CA GLY A 213 -19.91 15.59 6.32
C GLY A 213 -21.33 15.48 6.89
N HIS A 214 -22.23 14.81 6.17
CA HIS A 214 -23.64 14.72 6.44
C HIS A 214 -23.92 13.32 6.98
N GLN A 215 -24.06 13.25 8.31
CA GLN A 215 -24.52 12.09 9.08
C GLN A 215 -23.50 10.93 9.22
N THR A 216 -23.38 10.40 10.44
CA THR A 216 -22.54 9.22 10.72
C THR A 216 -23.29 7.98 10.23
N ILE A 217 -22.72 7.29 9.24
CA ILE A 217 -23.29 6.08 8.61
C ILE A 217 -22.88 4.83 9.37
N TYR A 218 -21.65 4.83 9.91
CA TYR A 218 -21.05 3.66 10.53
C TYR A 218 -20.61 3.91 11.97
N ASP A 219 -20.66 2.88 12.81
CA ASP A 219 -20.19 2.93 14.18
C ASP A 219 -18.68 3.17 14.28
N GLU A 220 -18.26 3.84 15.36
CA GLU A 220 -16.84 4.08 15.64
C GLU A 220 -16.16 2.78 16.09
N HIS A 221 -14.97 2.51 15.54
CA HIS A 221 -14.22 1.32 15.90
C HIS A 221 -13.64 1.44 17.31
N LEU A 222 -13.73 0.36 18.08
CA LEU A 222 -13.17 0.32 19.43
C LEU A 222 -11.64 0.43 19.42
N SER A 223 -11.09 1.01 20.48
CA SER A 223 -9.65 1.14 20.64
C SER A 223 -8.95 -0.24 20.68
N PRO A 224 -7.68 -0.36 20.22
CA PRO A 224 -6.96 -1.63 20.26
C PRO A 224 -6.86 -2.26 21.65
N ALA A 225 -6.83 -1.43 22.71
CA ALA A 225 -6.83 -1.90 24.09
C ALA A 225 -8.18 -2.54 24.48
N HIS A 226 -9.30 -1.92 24.09
CA HIS A 226 -10.64 -2.48 24.33
C HIS A 226 -10.87 -3.75 23.52
N LEU A 227 -10.43 -3.78 22.25
CA LEU A 227 -10.49 -4.99 21.42
C LEU A 227 -9.70 -6.14 22.06
N SER A 228 -8.45 -5.91 22.47
CA SER A 228 -7.62 -6.95 23.08
C SER A 228 -8.21 -7.47 24.40
N ASN A 229 -8.74 -6.58 25.23
CA ASN A 229 -9.38 -6.98 26.49
C ASN A 229 -10.68 -7.75 26.25
N GLY A 230 -11.51 -7.32 25.29
CA GLY A 230 -12.77 -7.99 24.96
C GLY A 230 -12.57 -9.35 24.29
N ILE A 231 -11.50 -9.54 23.52
CA ILE A 231 -11.12 -10.85 22.99
C ILE A 231 -10.67 -11.78 24.12
N LYS A 232 -9.85 -11.30 25.06
CA LYS A 232 -9.41 -12.08 26.23
C LYS A 232 -10.55 -12.46 27.17
N SER A 233 -11.56 -11.59 27.31
CA SER A 233 -12.74 -11.88 28.12
C SER A 233 -13.77 -12.76 27.41
N GLY A 234 -13.53 -13.16 26.15
CA GLY A 234 -14.48 -13.93 25.35
C GLY A 234 -15.72 -13.16 24.89
N LYS A 235 -15.70 -11.82 24.98
CA LYS A 235 -16.81 -10.96 24.54
C LYS A 235 -16.80 -10.77 23.01
N TYR A 236 -15.60 -10.65 22.43
CA TYR A 236 -15.41 -10.46 20.99
C TYR A 236 -14.68 -11.65 20.38
N TYR A 237 -15.06 -12.00 19.16
CA TYR A 237 -14.46 -13.08 18.39
C TYR A 237 -13.61 -12.50 17.27
N GLN A 238 -12.37 -12.97 17.16
CA GLN A 238 -11.46 -12.57 16.11
C GLN A 238 -11.51 -13.59 14.97
N GLY A 239 -11.48 -13.11 13.73
CA GLY A 239 -11.44 -13.95 12.53
C GLY A 239 -10.99 -13.17 11.29
N LYS A 240 -10.64 -13.91 10.23
CA LYS A 240 -10.45 -13.33 8.89
C LYS A 240 -11.82 -13.17 8.24
N LEU A 241 -12.14 -11.95 7.81
CA LEU A 241 -13.37 -11.64 7.09
C LEU A 241 -13.29 -12.24 5.68
N GLY A 242 -14.26 -13.08 5.33
CA GLY A 242 -14.54 -13.47 3.96
C GLY A 242 -15.81 -12.80 3.50
N ILE A 243 -15.78 -12.15 2.34
CA ILE A 243 -16.94 -11.55 1.69
C ILE A 243 -17.41 -12.45 0.56
N SER A 244 -18.73 -12.58 0.40
CA SER A 244 -19.32 -13.34 -0.69
C SER A 244 -19.06 -12.67 -2.04
N SER A 245 -18.65 -13.45 -3.05
CA SER A 245 -18.43 -12.93 -4.41
C SER A 245 -19.73 -12.49 -5.10
N TYR A 246 -20.89 -12.95 -4.60
CA TYR A 246 -22.21 -12.63 -5.15
C TYR A 246 -22.89 -11.46 -4.44
N ASN A 247 -22.51 -11.19 -3.18
CA ASN A 247 -23.09 -10.13 -2.39
C ASN A 247 -22.01 -9.55 -1.45
N TYR A 248 -21.51 -8.35 -1.76
CA TYR A 248 -20.48 -7.71 -0.96
C TYR A 248 -21.00 -7.22 0.41
N LEU A 249 -22.32 -7.20 0.62
CA LEU A 249 -22.96 -6.89 1.91
C LEU A 249 -23.09 -8.13 2.81
N GLU A 250 -22.69 -9.30 2.33
CA GLU A 250 -22.65 -10.54 3.10
C GLU A 250 -21.22 -11.00 3.32
N GLY A 251 -20.80 -10.93 4.57
CA GLY A 251 -19.53 -11.46 5.03
C GLY A 251 -19.72 -12.60 6.02
N PHE A 252 -18.63 -13.33 6.25
CA PHE A 252 -18.55 -14.35 7.28
C PHE A 252 -17.16 -14.36 7.92
N ILE A 253 -17.10 -14.83 9.15
CA ILE A 253 -15.83 -15.16 9.81
C ILE A 253 -15.87 -16.60 10.31
N PHE A 254 -14.73 -17.28 10.22
CA PHE A 254 -14.50 -18.55 10.89
C PHE A 254 -13.86 -18.28 12.25
N THR A 255 -14.49 -18.77 13.32
CA THR A 255 -13.95 -18.61 14.68
C THR A 255 -14.34 -19.77 15.57
N LYS A 256 -13.64 -19.93 16.70
CA LYS A 256 -13.94 -20.95 17.69
C LYS A 256 -14.77 -20.34 18.81
N ILE A 257 -15.98 -20.87 19.01
CA ILE A 257 -16.86 -20.56 20.13
C ILE A 257 -16.87 -21.80 21.02
N ASP A 258 -16.46 -21.65 22.28
CA ASP A 258 -16.39 -22.77 23.25
C ASP A 258 -15.61 -24.00 22.76
N GLY A 259 -14.60 -23.78 21.91
CA GLY A 259 -13.75 -24.84 21.35
C GLY A 259 -14.28 -25.51 20.09
N VAL A 260 -15.49 -25.16 19.63
CA VAL A 260 -16.11 -25.66 18.40
C VAL A 260 -15.96 -24.63 17.29
N ASP A 261 -15.68 -25.09 16.06
CA ASP A 261 -15.60 -24.22 14.89
C ASP A 261 -17.01 -23.76 14.47
N HIS A 262 -17.20 -22.44 14.43
CA HIS A 262 -18.44 -21.80 14.02
C HIS A 262 -18.18 -20.80 12.89
N ILE A 263 -19.20 -20.65 12.04
CA ILE A 263 -19.28 -19.59 11.03
C ILE A 263 -20.22 -18.53 11.57
N ILE A 264 -19.71 -17.31 11.74
CA ILE A 264 -20.55 -16.16 12.12
C ILE A 264 -20.81 -15.35 10.85
N LEU A 265 -22.09 -15.16 10.52
CA LEU A 265 -22.53 -14.34 9.40
C LEU A 265 -22.57 -12.86 9.80
N ILE A 266 -22.18 -11.98 8.88
CA ILE A 266 -22.18 -10.53 9.05
C ILE A 266 -22.91 -9.96 7.85
N VAL A 267 -24.10 -9.42 8.07
CA VAL A 267 -25.00 -9.00 6.98
C VAL A 267 -25.33 -7.52 7.10
N GLY A 268 -25.21 -6.82 5.99
CA GLY A 268 -25.54 -5.40 5.85
C GLY A 268 -24.35 -4.47 6.12
N HIS A 269 -24.41 -3.26 5.54
CA HIS A 269 -23.34 -2.28 5.60
C HIS A 269 -22.98 -1.89 7.05
N GLN A 270 -24.00 -1.68 7.91
CA GLN A 270 -23.79 -1.29 9.31
C GLN A 270 -23.01 -2.35 10.10
N ASN A 271 -23.36 -3.63 9.92
CA ASN A 271 -22.72 -4.74 10.63
C ASN A 271 -21.34 -5.08 10.06
N LEU A 272 -21.13 -4.91 8.75
CA LEU A 272 -19.80 -5.04 8.14
C LEU A 272 -18.85 -3.93 8.61
N ASN A 273 -19.39 -2.78 9.00
CA ASN A 273 -18.69 -1.66 9.63
C ASN A 273 -17.32 -1.37 9.00
N ARG A 274 -17.34 -1.00 7.71
CA ARG A 274 -16.15 -0.63 6.93
C ARG A 274 -15.11 -1.76 6.82
N GLY A 275 -15.49 -3.02 6.96
CA GLY A 275 -14.63 -4.19 6.73
C GLY A 275 -14.45 -4.49 5.24
N VAL A 276 -13.27 -4.98 4.86
CA VAL A 276 -12.93 -5.40 3.48
C VAL A 276 -12.51 -6.88 3.48
N ASP A 277 -12.70 -7.57 2.35
CA ASP A 277 -12.32 -8.99 2.22
C ASP A 277 -10.86 -9.23 2.64
N GLY A 278 -10.67 -10.25 3.47
CA GLY A 278 -9.39 -10.63 4.04
C GLY A 278 -8.91 -9.82 5.25
N ASP A 279 -9.64 -8.79 5.67
CA ASP A 279 -9.36 -8.06 6.92
C ASP A 279 -9.39 -9.01 8.13
N ILE A 280 -8.55 -8.74 9.14
CA ILE A 280 -8.69 -9.37 10.45
C ILE A 280 -9.59 -8.48 11.31
N VAL A 281 -10.76 -8.98 11.65
CA VAL A 281 -11.82 -8.21 12.33
C VAL A 281 -12.12 -8.80 13.71
N ALA A 282 -12.66 -7.95 14.58
CA ALA A 282 -13.25 -8.34 15.85
C ALA A 282 -14.77 -8.17 15.76
N VAL A 283 -15.50 -9.23 16.10
CA VAL A 283 -16.95 -9.34 15.93
C VAL A 283 -17.63 -9.54 17.28
N GLU A 284 -18.71 -8.81 17.51
CA GLU A 284 -19.65 -9.02 18.61
C GLU A 284 -20.86 -9.80 18.09
N LEU A 285 -21.26 -10.85 18.82
CA LEU A 285 -22.45 -11.62 18.46
C LEU A 285 -23.70 -10.79 18.69
N LEU A 286 -24.61 -10.82 17.72
CA LEU A 286 -25.93 -10.23 17.85
C LEU A 286 -26.84 -11.13 18.71
N PRO A 287 -27.91 -10.56 19.30
CA PRO A 287 -28.93 -11.34 20.00
C PRO A 287 -29.48 -12.47 19.13
N LYS A 288 -29.84 -13.61 19.74
CA LYS A 288 -30.36 -14.79 19.01
C LYS A 288 -31.60 -14.50 18.17
N SER A 289 -32.34 -13.43 18.47
CA SER A 289 -33.50 -12.96 17.69
C SER A 289 -33.12 -12.41 16.31
N GLU A 290 -31.88 -11.98 16.13
CA GLU A 290 -31.36 -11.39 14.88
C GLU A 290 -30.55 -12.40 14.06
N TRP A 291 -30.49 -13.65 14.50
CA TRP A 291 -29.80 -14.71 13.77
C TRP A 291 -30.61 -15.10 12.54
N ARG A 292 -29.95 -15.09 11.39
CA ARG A 292 -30.59 -15.36 10.10
C ARG A 292 -30.39 -16.81 9.68
N ILE A 293 -31.33 -17.30 8.89
CA ILE A 293 -31.18 -18.55 8.13
C ILE A 293 -30.33 -18.24 6.88
N ALA A 294 -29.56 -19.22 6.41
CA ALA A 294 -28.60 -19.13 5.30
C ALA A 294 -29.11 -18.29 4.09
N PRO A 295 -28.21 -17.66 3.32
CA PRO A 295 -28.50 -16.43 2.57
C PRO A 295 -29.65 -16.57 1.57
N THR A 296 -30.60 -15.63 1.68
CA THR A 296 -31.60 -15.32 0.66
C THR A 296 -30.89 -14.94 -0.64
N GLY A 297 -31.42 -15.43 -1.76
CA GLY A 297 -30.81 -15.30 -3.09
C GLY A 297 -30.47 -13.86 -3.50
N VAL A 298 -29.66 -13.78 -4.55
CA VAL A 298 -29.17 -12.58 -5.23
C VAL A 298 -30.20 -11.43 -5.21
N VAL A 299 -30.00 -10.45 -4.31
CA VAL A 299 -30.66 -9.14 -4.43
C VAL A 299 -29.65 -8.24 -5.13
N VAL A 300 -29.85 -8.10 -6.45
CA VAL A 300 -29.13 -7.14 -7.28
C VAL A 300 -29.67 -5.74 -6.97
N ASP A 301 -28.74 -4.83 -6.68
CA ASP A 301 -28.64 -3.37 -6.85
C ASP A 301 -29.84 -2.49 -7.31
N GLU A 302 -30.97 -2.97 -7.82
CA GLU A 302 -31.91 -2.11 -8.54
C GLU A 302 -32.78 -1.18 -7.67
N GLU A 303 -33.03 -1.51 -6.40
CA GLU A 303 -33.84 -0.68 -5.51
C GLU A 303 -32.99 0.32 -4.73
N GLU A 304 -31.81 -0.08 -4.22
CA GLU A 304 -30.90 0.85 -3.52
C GLU A 304 -30.16 1.80 -4.48
N GLU A 305 -29.79 1.38 -5.71
CA GLU A 305 -29.18 2.31 -6.69
C GLU A 305 -30.14 3.45 -7.11
N LYS A 306 -31.47 3.22 -7.06
CA LYS A 306 -32.48 4.25 -7.36
C LYS A 306 -32.56 5.31 -6.27
N GLU A 307 -32.51 4.91 -5.00
CA GLU A 307 -32.45 5.85 -3.87
C GLU A 307 -31.11 6.62 -3.86
N GLU A 308 -30.00 5.98 -4.27
CA GLU A 308 -28.66 6.59 -4.37
C GLU A 308 -28.54 7.65 -5.48
N GLU A 309 -29.16 7.41 -6.64
CA GLU A 309 -29.23 8.41 -7.72
C GLU A 309 -29.99 9.66 -7.28
N GLU A 310 -31.02 9.53 -6.45
CA GLU A 310 -31.75 10.67 -5.90
C GLU A 310 -30.95 11.42 -4.83
N SER A 311 -30.19 10.73 -3.97
CA SER A 311 -29.36 11.41 -2.96
C SER A 311 -28.21 12.21 -3.56
N LEU A 312 -27.52 11.68 -4.58
CA LEU A 312 -26.44 12.40 -5.28
C LEU A 312 -26.95 13.60 -6.08
N LYS A 313 -28.18 13.53 -6.60
CA LYS A 313 -28.87 14.65 -7.26
C LYS A 313 -29.34 15.70 -6.26
N ALA A 314 -29.73 15.30 -5.04
CA ALA A 314 -30.15 16.19 -3.96
C ALA A 314 -28.97 16.98 -3.35
N GLU A 315 -27.79 16.37 -3.21
CA GLU A 315 -26.59 17.02 -2.66
C GLU A 315 -26.02 18.14 -3.56
N GLN A 316 -26.35 18.17 -4.86
CA GLN A 316 -25.98 19.27 -5.76
C GLN A 316 -27.08 20.33 -5.94
N LYS A 317 -28.29 20.12 -5.38
CA LYS A 317 -29.46 21.01 -5.54
C LYS A 317 -29.85 21.81 -4.30
N ALA A 318 -29.07 21.78 -3.22
CA ALA A 318 -29.30 22.63 -2.04
C ALA A 318 -28.93 24.11 -2.30
N ALA A 319 -29.66 24.77 -3.21
CA ALA A 319 -29.74 26.21 -3.43
C ALA A 319 -31.05 26.60 -4.15
N ALA A 320 -32.22 26.16 -3.65
CA ALA A 320 -33.54 26.80 -3.82
C ALA A 320 -34.63 25.94 -3.14
N ALA A 321 -35.66 26.59 -2.63
CA ALA A 321 -36.58 26.09 -1.60
C ALA A 321 -37.85 25.37 -2.09
N ASN A 322 -38.34 24.47 -1.21
CA ASN A 322 -39.70 24.11 -0.75
C ASN A 322 -40.77 23.37 -1.59
N ASP A 323 -41.47 22.50 -0.82
CA ASP A 323 -42.77 21.77 -0.89
C ASP A 323 -42.96 20.65 -1.93
N ASP A 324 -43.07 19.38 -1.49
CA ASP A 324 -44.25 18.61 -0.97
C ASP A 324 -45.03 18.02 -2.16
N ASP A 325 -45.29 16.72 -2.33
CA ASP A 325 -45.96 15.71 -1.50
C ASP A 325 -45.98 14.40 -2.35
N THR A 326 -45.89 13.17 -1.80
CA THR A 326 -46.53 11.88 -2.26
C THR A 326 -45.98 10.58 -1.60
N PRO A 327 -46.71 9.44 -1.60
CA PRO A 327 -46.90 8.59 -0.42
C PRO A 327 -46.30 7.16 -0.48
N MET A 328 -46.36 6.49 0.68
CA MET A 328 -45.96 5.11 0.96
C MET A 328 -46.67 4.04 0.12
N THR A 329 -45.89 3.07 -0.39
CA THR A 329 -46.37 1.70 -0.69
C THR A 329 -45.28 0.68 -0.39
N SER A 330 -45.62 -0.31 0.43
CA SER A 330 -44.80 -1.47 0.79
C SER A 330 -44.95 -2.61 -0.22
N PRO A 331 -43.87 -3.32 -0.60
CA PRO A 331 -44.00 -4.57 -1.36
C PRO A 331 -43.93 -5.80 -0.45
N SER A 332 -44.87 -6.69 -0.72
CA SER A 332 -45.09 -8.01 -0.14
C SER A 332 -43.99 -9.02 -0.49
N GLU A 333 -43.54 -9.76 0.52
CA GLU A 333 -42.62 -10.90 0.41
C GLU A 333 -43.23 -12.05 -0.43
N SER A 334 -42.45 -12.60 -1.35
CA SER A 334 -42.75 -13.87 -2.02
C SER A 334 -41.70 -14.92 -1.67
N THR A 335 -42.18 -15.95 -0.98
CA THR A 335 -41.48 -17.16 -0.55
C THR A 335 -41.16 -18.08 -1.73
N HIS A 336 -39.88 -18.48 -1.89
CA HIS A 336 -39.47 -19.85 -2.18
C HIS A 336 -37.94 -20.03 -2.14
N GLY A 337 -37.44 -20.89 -1.24
CA GLY A 337 -36.03 -21.30 -1.21
C GLY A 337 -35.70 -22.25 -0.05
N SER A 338 -34.96 -23.32 -0.32
CA SER A 338 -34.77 -24.56 0.46
C SER A 338 -34.19 -24.47 1.87
N LYS A 339 -34.63 -25.41 2.73
CA LYS A 339 -34.29 -25.60 4.15
C LYS A 339 -32.79 -25.85 4.45
N LEU A 340 -32.19 -24.94 5.21
CA LEU A 340 -31.32 -25.25 6.35
C LEU A 340 -32.04 -24.76 7.61
N ASP A 341 -32.65 -25.66 8.39
CA ASP A 341 -33.59 -25.34 9.48
C ASP A 341 -32.94 -24.81 10.79
N THR A 342 -31.65 -24.43 10.79
CA THR A 342 -31.00 -23.86 11.98
C THR A 342 -30.49 -22.43 11.72
N PRO A 343 -30.96 -21.42 12.47
CA PRO A 343 -30.46 -20.05 12.36
C PRO A 343 -28.97 -20.02 12.69
N GLN A 344 -28.18 -19.43 11.79
CA GLN A 344 -26.74 -19.31 11.96
C GLN A 344 -26.43 -18.08 12.82
N PRO A 345 -25.36 -18.11 13.64
CA PRO A 345 -25.01 -16.98 14.47
C PRO A 345 -24.65 -15.76 13.62
N CYS A 346 -25.32 -14.65 13.89
CA CYS A 346 -25.01 -13.37 13.25
C CYS A 346 -24.20 -12.47 14.18
N GLY A 347 -23.35 -11.62 13.60
CA GLY A 347 -22.49 -10.71 14.35
C GLY A 347 -22.29 -9.37 13.65
N LYS A 348 -21.77 -8.41 14.39
CA LYS A 348 -21.35 -7.09 13.90
C LYS A 348 -19.89 -6.83 14.17
N ILE A 349 -19.21 -6.18 13.23
CA ILE A 349 -17.81 -5.79 13.36
C ILE A 349 -17.72 -4.56 14.27
N VAL A 350 -17.00 -4.72 15.38
CA VAL A 350 -16.77 -3.64 16.36
C VAL A 350 -15.40 -2.98 16.19
N GLY A 351 -14.52 -3.58 15.41
CA GLY A 351 -13.22 -3.02 15.10
C GLY A 351 -12.39 -3.90 14.20
N ILE A 352 -11.37 -3.29 13.59
CA ILE A 352 -10.51 -3.94 12.61
C ILE A 352 -9.11 -3.98 13.20
N ILE A 353 -8.62 -5.21 13.40
CA ILE A 353 -7.34 -5.49 14.04
C ILE A 353 -6.22 -5.30 13.03
N ARG A 354 -6.43 -5.75 11.79
CA ARG A 354 -5.47 -5.63 10.71
C ARG A 354 -6.18 -5.49 9.37
N ARG A 355 -5.85 -4.42 8.65
CA ARG A 355 -6.31 -4.18 7.28
C ARG A 355 -5.58 -5.07 6.27
N ASN A 356 -6.26 -5.43 5.21
CA ASN A 356 -5.76 -6.17 4.04
C ASN A 356 -5.92 -5.35 2.75
N TRP A 357 -5.83 -4.02 2.85
CA TRP A 357 -5.88 -3.15 1.69
C TRP A 357 -4.68 -3.37 0.79
N ARG A 358 -4.95 -3.35 -0.51
CA ARG A 358 -3.96 -3.44 -1.59
C ARG A 358 -4.31 -2.41 -2.67
N GLN A 359 -3.48 -2.36 -3.69
CA GLN A 359 -3.84 -1.67 -4.93
C GLN A 359 -4.86 -2.52 -5.69
N TYR A 360 -5.96 -1.91 -6.12
CA TYR A 360 -7.04 -2.60 -6.82
C TYR A 360 -7.09 -2.13 -8.27
N CYS A 361 -7.20 -3.07 -9.21
CA CYS A 361 -7.41 -2.81 -10.62
C CYS A 361 -8.90 -2.70 -10.93
N GLY A 362 -9.27 -1.84 -11.86
CA GLY A 362 -10.68 -1.59 -12.16
C GLY A 362 -10.88 -0.46 -13.16
N PHE A 363 -12.07 0.15 -13.11
CA PHE A 363 -12.48 1.18 -14.05
C PHE A 363 -13.42 2.20 -13.39
N ILE A 364 -13.54 3.37 -14.01
CA ILE A 364 -14.43 4.44 -13.55
C ILE A 364 -15.89 4.11 -13.90
N ASP A 365 -16.79 4.29 -12.94
CA ASP A 365 -18.22 4.31 -13.20
C ASP A 365 -18.59 5.50 -14.09
N ARG A 366 -19.04 5.22 -15.30
CA ARG A 366 -19.47 6.25 -16.26
C ARG A 366 -20.62 7.09 -15.72
N LYS A 367 -21.51 6.51 -14.90
CA LYS A 367 -22.65 7.23 -14.31
C LYS A 367 -22.20 8.26 -13.26
N SER A 368 -21.04 8.03 -12.63
CA SER A 368 -20.51 8.93 -11.61
C SER A 368 -19.86 10.20 -12.18
N VAL A 369 -19.60 10.27 -13.49
CA VAL A 369 -18.93 11.40 -14.14
C VAL A 369 -19.94 12.44 -14.60
N HIS A 370 -20.16 13.45 -13.77
CA HIS A 370 -21.15 14.53 -14.01
C HIS A 370 -20.55 15.79 -14.64
N THR A 371 -19.22 15.87 -14.75
CA THR A 371 -18.54 17.04 -15.33
C THR A 371 -18.70 17.09 -16.85
N PRO A 372 -18.83 18.27 -17.47
CA PRO A 372 -18.88 18.38 -18.92
C PRO A 372 -17.57 17.92 -19.57
N ALA A 373 -17.69 17.33 -20.76
CA ALA A 373 -16.55 16.87 -21.55
C ALA A 373 -15.59 18.04 -21.84
N GLY A 374 -14.30 17.88 -21.54
CA GLY A 374 -13.28 18.93 -21.66
C GLY A 374 -13.08 19.80 -20.42
N SER A 375 -13.84 19.59 -19.35
CA SER A 375 -13.58 20.25 -18.06
C SER A 375 -12.31 19.69 -17.41
N SER A 376 -11.41 20.58 -16.99
CA SER A 376 -10.22 20.24 -16.16
C SER A 376 -10.51 20.41 -14.66
N ALA A 377 -11.77 20.68 -14.29
CA ALA A 377 -12.16 20.81 -12.89
C ALA A 377 -12.05 19.43 -12.19
N PRO A 378 -11.52 19.38 -10.95
CA PRO A 378 -11.42 18.14 -10.22
C PRO A 378 -12.81 17.62 -9.83
N ALA A 379 -13.14 16.41 -10.26
CA ALA A 379 -14.40 15.73 -9.99
C ALA A 379 -14.21 14.59 -8.98
N ASN A 380 -15.24 14.33 -8.19
CA ASN A 380 -15.35 13.13 -7.37
C ASN A 380 -16.06 12.07 -8.21
N VAL A 381 -15.46 10.89 -8.36
CA VAL A 381 -15.97 9.80 -9.18
C VAL A 381 -15.91 8.48 -8.40
N LEU A 382 -16.69 7.50 -8.86
CA LEU A 382 -16.70 6.15 -8.30
C LEU A 382 -15.89 5.20 -9.17
N PHE A 383 -15.17 4.31 -8.52
CA PHE A 383 -14.36 3.26 -9.13
C PHE A 383 -14.94 1.90 -8.82
N TYR A 384 -15.11 1.07 -9.85
CA TYR A 384 -15.45 -0.34 -9.73
C TYR A 384 -14.16 -1.17 -9.79
N ALA A 385 -13.86 -1.88 -8.71
CA ALA A 385 -12.81 -2.88 -8.69
C ALA A 385 -13.20 -4.10 -9.55
N MET A 386 -12.22 -4.77 -10.14
CA MET A 386 -12.43 -6.03 -10.85
C MET A 386 -12.86 -7.15 -9.90
N GLU A 387 -12.39 -7.09 -8.65
CA GLU A 387 -12.81 -8.01 -7.60
C GLU A 387 -14.20 -7.61 -7.06
N THR A 388 -15.21 -8.45 -7.33
CA THR A 388 -16.63 -8.18 -6.99
C THR A 388 -16.92 -8.09 -5.48
N LYS A 389 -15.98 -8.52 -4.64
CA LYS A 389 -16.07 -8.45 -3.19
C LYS A 389 -15.72 -7.07 -2.62
N ILE A 390 -15.12 -6.21 -3.44
CA ILE A 390 -14.68 -4.89 -3.02
C ILE A 390 -15.77 -3.88 -3.38
N PRO A 391 -16.24 -3.06 -2.41
CA PRO A 391 -17.24 -2.03 -2.69
C PRO A 391 -16.66 -0.95 -3.63
N LYS A 392 -17.55 -0.17 -4.26
CA LYS A 392 -17.15 0.98 -5.08
C LYS A 392 -16.25 1.92 -4.27
N ILE A 393 -15.18 2.44 -4.87
CA ILE A 393 -14.22 3.32 -4.20
C ILE A 393 -14.41 4.75 -4.73
N LYS A 394 -14.55 5.72 -3.82
CA LYS A 394 -14.64 7.14 -4.18
C LYS A 394 -13.24 7.73 -4.30
N PHE A 395 -12.93 8.37 -5.41
CA PHE A 395 -11.66 9.09 -5.58
C PHE A 395 -11.85 10.40 -6.34
N ARG A 396 -10.86 11.29 -6.25
CA ARG A 396 -10.89 12.61 -6.89
C ARG A 396 -9.88 12.65 -8.02
N THR A 397 -10.30 13.10 -9.21
CA THR A 397 -9.42 13.23 -10.38
C THR A 397 -9.82 14.42 -11.24
N ARG A 398 -8.84 15.03 -11.92
CA ARG A 398 -9.07 16.02 -12.99
C ARG A 398 -9.21 15.38 -14.37
N GLN A 399 -8.93 14.09 -14.48
CA GLN A 399 -8.80 13.35 -15.73
C GLN A 399 -9.95 12.35 -15.94
N ALA A 400 -11.09 12.56 -15.27
CA ALA A 400 -12.23 11.63 -15.30
C ALA A 400 -12.59 11.18 -16.72
N HIS A 401 -12.72 12.11 -17.68
CA HIS A 401 -13.05 11.80 -19.08
C HIS A 401 -11.95 11.05 -19.83
N SER A 402 -10.67 11.29 -19.51
CA SER A 402 -9.56 10.59 -20.16
C SER A 402 -9.39 9.16 -19.65
N LEU A 403 -9.70 8.95 -18.37
CA LEU A 403 -9.62 7.64 -17.71
C LEU A 403 -10.86 6.77 -17.98
N MET A 404 -11.94 7.34 -18.52
CA MET A 404 -13.13 6.59 -18.91
C MET A 404 -12.80 5.60 -20.04
N GLY A 405 -13.13 4.33 -19.81
CA GLY A 405 -12.82 3.25 -20.76
C GLY A 405 -11.42 2.65 -20.60
N GLN A 406 -10.62 3.19 -19.68
CA GLN A 406 -9.31 2.64 -19.33
C GLN A 406 -9.38 1.76 -18.08
N ARG A 407 -8.48 0.80 -18.01
CA ARG A 407 -8.14 0.06 -16.78
C ARG A 407 -7.20 0.92 -15.96
N ILE A 408 -7.54 1.15 -14.70
CA ILE A 408 -6.76 1.96 -13.78
C ILE A 408 -6.55 1.23 -12.46
N ILE A 409 -5.55 1.68 -11.71
CA ILE A 409 -5.26 1.20 -10.37
C ILE A 409 -5.60 2.29 -9.36
N ILE A 410 -6.36 1.92 -8.33
CA ILE A 410 -6.69 2.77 -7.18
C ILE A 410 -6.13 2.14 -5.91
N ALA A 411 -5.57 2.96 -5.02
CA ALA A 411 -5.22 2.57 -3.66
C ALA A 411 -6.21 3.16 -2.67
N VAL A 412 -6.66 2.38 -1.69
CA VAL A 412 -7.56 2.85 -0.62
C VAL A 412 -6.75 3.59 0.44
N ASP A 413 -7.17 4.82 0.75
CA ASP A 413 -6.54 5.69 1.75
C ASP A 413 -7.20 5.53 3.12
N SER A 414 -8.53 5.63 3.13
CA SER A 414 -9.29 5.63 4.37
C SER A 414 -10.76 5.31 4.10
N TRP A 415 -11.47 4.92 5.15
CA TRP A 415 -12.92 4.81 5.10
C TRP A 415 -13.49 5.56 6.31
N PRO A 416 -13.85 6.85 6.15
CA PRO A 416 -14.46 7.64 7.22
C PRO A 416 -15.83 7.08 7.62
N LYS A 417 -16.24 7.31 8.87
CA LYS A 417 -17.55 6.86 9.38
C LYS A 417 -18.76 7.57 8.75
N THR A 418 -18.50 8.69 8.10
CA THR A 418 -19.45 9.58 7.40
C THR A 418 -19.58 9.28 5.92
N SER A 419 -18.73 8.41 5.35
CA SER A 419 -18.75 8.12 3.91
C SER A 419 -19.20 6.68 3.66
N ARG A 420 -20.22 6.50 2.79
CA ARG A 420 -20.75 5.19 2.41
C ARG A 420 -19.67 4.32 1.76
N TYR A 421 -18.80 4.94 0.96
CA TYR A 421 -17.75 4.29 0.19
C TYR A 421 -16.35 4.55 0.77
N PRO A 422 -15.39 3.60 0.64
CA PRO A 422 -13.99 3.89 0.92
C PRO A 422 -13.48 5.01 0.01
N ILE A 423 -12.57 5.81 0.55
CA ILE A 423 -11.88 6.88 -0.15
C ILE A 423 -10.51 6.38 -0.58
N GLY A 424 -10.16 6.58 -1.85
CA GLY A 424 -8.85 6.25 -2.40
C GLY A 424 -8.28 7.33 -3.31
N HIS A 425 -7.12 7.04 -3.86
CA HIS A 425 -6.42 7.88 -4.84
C HIS A 425 -5.97 7.07 -6.05
N PHE A 426 -5.77 7.77 -7.17
CA PHE A 426 -5.34 7.17 -8.42
C PHE A 426 -3.85 6.83 -8.40
N VAL A 427 -3.46 5.61 -8.77
CA VAL A 427 -2.05 5.21 -8.79
C VAL A 427 -1.48 5.33 -10.20
N ARG A 428 -2.09 4.64 -11.18
CA ARG A 428 -1.67 4.67 -12.59
C ARG A 428 -2.75 4.09 -13.52
N THR A 429 -2.63 4.44 -14.80
CA THR A 429 -3.36 3.79 -15.89
C THR A 429 -2.59 2.53 -16.34
N LEU A 430 -3.34 1.48 -16.67
CA LEU A 430 -2.83 0.24 -17.26
C LEU A 430 -2.94 0.29 -18.79
N GLY A 431 -4.10 0.67 -19.30
CA GLY A 431 -4.37 0.75 -20.73
C GLY A 431 -5.86 0.74 -21.03
N ASP A 432 -6.23 0.54 -22.29
CA ASP A 432 -7.64 0.53 -22.70
C ASP A 432 -8.31 -0.81 -22.36
N ALA A 433 -9.58 -0.74 -21.91
CA ALA A 433 -10.35 -1.94 -21.60
C ALA A 433 -10.57 -2.81 -22.86
N GLY A 434 -10.37 -4.12 -22.73
CA GLY A 434 -10.49 -5.07 -23.83
C GLY A 434 -9.20 -5.29 -24.65
N ASP A 435 -8.14 -4.50 -24.42
CA ASP A 435 -6.83 -4.83 -24.96
C ASP A 435 -6.21 -6.05 -24.25
N LYS A 436 -5.66 -6.98 -25.03
CA LYS A 436 -5.12 -8.25 -24.49
C LYS A 436 -3.97 -8.01 -23.51
N SER A 437 -3.07 -7.08 -23.82
CA SER A 437 -1.91 -6.82 -22.96
C SER A 437 -2.34 -6.21 -21.63
N THR A 438 -3.29 -5.27 -21.69
CA THR A 438 -3.87 -4.60 -20.52
C THR A 438 -4.63 -5.58 -19.62
N GLU A 439 -5.53 -6.40 -20.17
CA GLU A 439 -6.31 -7.37 -19.37
C GLU A 439 -5.41 -8.47 -18.77
N THR A 440 -4.33 -8.85 -19.46
CA THR A 440 -3.34 -9.78 -18.92
C THR A 440 -2.61 -9.15 -17.73
N GLU A 441 -2.19 -7.89 -17.83
CA GLU A 441 -1.55 -7.17 -16.72
C GLU A 441 -2.50 -7.02 -15.52
N VAL A 442 -3.77 -6.67 -15.76
CA VAL A 442 -4.82 -6.61 -14.72
C VAL A 442 -4.93 -7.95 -13.99
N LEU A 443 -5.00 -9.07 -14.73
CA LEU A 443 -5.13 -10.40 -14.15
C LEU A 443 -3.94 -10.76 -13.25
N LEU A 444 -2.72 -10.47 -13.70
CA LEU A 444 -1.49 -10.74 -12.95
C LEU A 444 -1.43 -9.92 -11.66
N LEU A 445 -1.78 -8.63 -11.73
CA LEU A 445 -1.83 -7.74 -10.56
C LEU A 445 -2.89 -8.18 -9.53
N GLU A 446 -4.09 -8.54 -9.99
CA GLU A 446 -5.17 -8.99 -9.11
C GLU A 446 -4.86 -10.30 -8.38
N HIS A 447 -3.97 -11.14 -8.92
CA HIS A 447 -3.54 -12.38 -8.29
C HIS A 447 -2.16 -12.27 -7.63
N ASP A 448 -1.60 -11.06 -7.50
CA ASP A 448 -0.28 -10.80 -6.91
C ASP A 448 0.83 -11.64 -7.58
N VAL A 449 0.74 -11.81 -8.90
CA VAL A 449 1.74 -12.52 -9.71
C VAL A 449 2.78 -11.50 -10.20
N PRO A 450 4.05 -11.59 -9.75
CA PRO A 450 5.08 -10.67 -10.21
C PRO A 450 5.39 -10.92 -11.69
N PHE A 451 5.26 -9.89 -12.52
CA PHE A 451 5.53 -9.96 -13.97
C PHE A 451 6.59 -8.97 -14.43
N HIS A 452 7.19 -8.24 -13.49
CA HIS A 452 8.29 -7.34 -13.79
C HIS A 452 9.55 -8.13 -14.16
N GLU A 453 10.40 -7.53 -14.99
CA GLU A 453 11.71 -8.08 -15.31
C GLU A 453 12.54 -8.31 -14.04
N PHE A 454 13.39 -9.34 -14.07
CA PHE A 454 14.29 -9.61 -12.97
C PHE A 454 15.25 -8.44 -12.73
N SER A 455 15.45 -8.12 -11.45
CA SER A 455 16.37 -7.05 -11.05
C SER A 455 17.80 -7.32 -11.54
N ARG A 456 18.59 -6.26 -11.73
CA ARG A 456 20.01 -6.39 -12.09
C ARG A 456 20.80 -7.22 -11.07
N GLN A 457 20.44 -7.18 -9.78
CA GLN A 457 21.09 -8.03 -8.79
C GLN A 457 20.86 -9.51 -9.08
N VAL A 458 19.65 -9.90 -9.47
CA VAL A 458 19.34 -11.29 -9.85
C VAL A 458 20.07 -11.65 -11.14
N LEU A 459 20.04 -10.79 -12.16
CA LEU A 459 20.74 -11.04 -13.41
C LEU A 459 22.25 -11.16 -13.24
N SER A 460 22.86 -10.46 -12.29
CA SER A 460 24.30 -10.58 -11.99
C SER A 460 24.72 -11.90 -11.36
N LEU A 461 23.77 -12.73 -10.92
CA LEU A 461 24.04 -14.07 -10.39
C LEU A 461 24.01 -15.15 -11.49
N LEU A 462 23.59 -14.79 -12.71
CA LEU A 462 23.64 -15.71 -13.84
C LEU A 462 25.10 -15.94 -14.28
N PRO A 463 25.42 -17.11 -14.87
CA PRO A 463 26.75 -17.37 -15.42
C PRO A 463 27.15 -16.29 -16.44
N GLU A 464 28.39 -15.79 -16.33
CA GLU A 464 28.90 -14.73 -17.21
C GLU A 464 28.94 -15.17 -18.68
N GLU A 465 29.07 -16.48 -18.95
CA GLU A 465 29.05 -17.03 -20.30
C GLU A 465 27.70 -16.85 -21.01
N GLY A 466 26.61 -16.70 -20.26
CA GLY A 466 25.25 -16.57 -20.79
C GLY A 466 24.90 -17.69 -21.76
N GLU A 467 24.49 -17.33 -22.97
CA GLU A 467 24.12 -18.28 -24.04
C GLU A 467 25.30 -19.13 -24.55
N ASN A 468 26.54 -18.74 -24.26
CA ASN A 468 27.74 -19.49 -24.66
C ASN A 468 28.16 -20.54 -23.62
N TRP A 469 27.34 -20.78 -22.60
CA TRP A 469 27.66 -21.75 -21.56
C TRP A 469 27.76 -23.16 -22.14
N VAL A 470 28.85 -23.85 -21.79
CA VAL A 470 29.13 -25.22 -22.20
C VAL A 470 29.72 -26.00 -21.03
N VAL A 471 29.47 -27.31 -21.02
CA VAL A 471 30.02 -28.21 -19.98
C VAL A 471 31.55 -28.29 -20.11
N LYS A 472 32.27 -27.88 -19.06
CA LYS A 472 33.74 -27.90 -18.97
C LYS A 472 34.25 -29.14 -18.22
N PRO A 473 35.52 -29.55 -18.40
CA PRO A 473 36.12 -30.70 -17.68
C PRO A 473 36.01 -30.63 -16.15
N GLU A 474 36.01 -29.44 -15.57
CA GLU A 474 35.84 -29.22 -14.13
C GLU A 474 34.44 -29.58 -13.61
N HIS A 475 33.40 -29.49 -14.45
CA HIS A 475 32.03 -29.82 -14.06
C HIS A 475 31.81 -31.32 -13.87
N PHE A 476 32.72 -32.18 -14.34
CA PHE A 476 32.60 -33.65 -14.18
C PHE A 476 33.01 -34.13 -12.77
N ILE A 477 33.64 -33.28 -11.95
CA ILE A 477 34.08 -33.69 -10.62
C ILE A 477 32.86 -34.00 -9.74
N GLY A 478 32.71 -35.26 -9.34
CA GLY A 478 31.58 -35.72 -8.54
C GLY A 478 30.28 -35.97 -9.33
N ARG A 479 30.33 -35.94 -10.67
CA ARG A 479 29.19 -36.24 -11.55
C ARG A 479 29.44 -37.50 -12.38
N GLU A 480 28.38 -38.25 -12.65
CA GLU A 480 28.41 -39.40 -13.55
C GLU A 480 28.17 -38.95 -15.00
N ASP A 481 28.97 -39.46 -15.93
CA ASP A 481 28.82 -39.12 -17.36
C ASP A 481 27.88 -40.10 -18.05
N LEU A 482 26.64 -39.65 -18.31
CA LEU A 482 25.59 -40.44 -18.95
C LEU A 482 25.34 -40.06 -20.42
N ARG A 483 26.22 -39.27 -21.04
CA ARG A 483 26.04 -38.75 -22.40
C ARG A 483 26.03 -39.84 -23.50
N SER A 484 26.46 -41.05 -23.18
CA SER A 484 26.39 -42.20 -24.10
C SER A 484 25.01 -42.86 -24.17
N LEU A 485 24.07 -42.51 -23.28
CA LEU A 485 22.73 -43.07 -23.26
C LEU A 485 21.83 -42.37 -24.30
N ASN A 486 20.90 -43.13 -24.88
CA ASN A 486 19.89 -42.59 -25.79
C ASN A 486 18.77 -41.94 -24.99
N ILE A 487 18.88 -40.63 -24.76
CA ILE A 487 17.95 -39.83 -23.99
C ILE A 487 17.07 -39.01 -24.94
N CYS A 488 15.78 -38.90 -24.65
CA CYS A 488 14.82 -38.04 -25.37
C CYS A 488 13.88 -37.33 -24.39
N SER A 489 13.37 -36.15 -24.76
CA SER A 489 12.27 -35.47 -24.05
C SER A 489 10.95 -35.66 -24.82
N ILE A 490 9.82 -35.50 -24.13
CA ILE A 490 8.48 -35.63 -24.72
C ILE A 490 7.65 -34.42 -24.31
N ASP A 491 7.74 -33.36 -25.11
CA ASP A 491 7.18 -32.05 -24.77
C ASP A 491 6.02 -31.63 -25.69
N PRO A 492 5.09 -30.79 -25.21
CA PRO A 492 4.07 -30.18 -26.06
C PRO A 492 4.68 -29.30 -27.18
N PRO A 493 3.97 -29.14 -28.32
CA PRO A 493 4.41 -28.21 -29.37
C PRO A 493 4.60 -26.79 -28.83
N GLY A 494 5.78 -26.21 -29.05
CA GLY A 494 6.11 -24.84 -28.62
C GLY A 494 6.72 -24.73 -27.22
N CYS A 495 7.03 -25.86 -26.55
CA CYS A 495 7.82 -25.86 -25.32
C CYS A 495 9.21 -25.23 -25.56
N SER A 496 9.60 -24.31 -24.68
CA SER A 496 10.89 -23.60 -24.70
C SER A 496 11.80 -24.00 -23.53
N ASP A 497 11.21 -24.62 -22.52
CA ASP A 497 11.74 -24.93 -21.19
C ASP A 497 11.56 -26.43 -20.96
N ILE A 498 12.56 -27.20 -21.41
CA ILE A 498 12.56 -28.67 -21.27
C ILE A 498 13.14 -29.02 -19.89
N ASP A 499 12.28 -29.44 -18.98
CA ASP A 499 12.65 -29.76 -17.60
C ASP A 499 13.05 -31.23 -17.42
N ASP A 500 12.51 -32.14 -18.26
CA ASP A 500 12.70 -33.58 -18.12
C ASP A 500 13.10 -34.29 -19.41
N ALA A 501 13.87 -35.37 -19.24
CA ALA A 501 14.23 -36.28 -20.30
C ALA A 501 14.27 -37.71 -19.80
N LEU A 502 13.97 -38.66 -20.68
CA LEU A 502 13.83 -40.06 -20.33
C LEU A 502 14.74 -40.93 -21.18
N HIS A 503 15.17 -42.03 -20.59
CA HIS A 503 15.71 -43.15 -21.37
C HIS A 503 15.21 -44.48 -20.81
N VAL A 504 15.17 -45.48 -21.70
CA VAL A 504 14.92 -46.87 -21.35
C VAL A 504 15.94 -47.74 -22.06
N ALA A 505 16.69 -48.54 -21.31
CA ALA A 505 17.68 -49.47 -21.84
C ALA A 505 17.47 -50.89 -21.28
N PRO A 506 17.47 -51.94 -22.11
CA PRO A 506 17.43 -53.31 -21.62
C PRO A 506 18.77 -53.71 -20.99
N LEU A 507 18.73 -54.46 -19.90
CA LEU A 507 19.91 -54.99 -19.20
C LEU A 507 20.12 -56.49 -19.49
N PRO A 508 21.35 -57.00 -19.43
CA PRO A 508 21.65 -58.41 -19.71
C PRO A 508 20.93 -59.43 -18.80
N ASN A 509 20.49 -58.99 -17.62
CA ASN A 509 19.75 -59.81 -16.65
C ASN A 509 18.25 -59.91 -16.94
N GLY A 510 17.78 -59.32 -18.04
CA GLY A 510 16.36 -59.30 -18.44
C GLY A 510 15.54 -58.16 -17.82
N ASN A 511 16.13 -57.33 -16.96
CA ASN A 511 15.48 -56.13 -16.45
C ASN A 511 15.66 -54.94 -17.41
N TYR A 512 14.95 -53.85 -17.15
CA TYR A 512 15.14 -52.57 -17.83
C TYR A 512 15.74 -51.55 -16.86
N GLN A 513 16.68 -50.75 -17.36
CA GLN A 513 17.09 -49.51 -16.74
C GLN A 513 16.21 -48.39 -17.29
N VAL A 514 15.50 -47.70 -16.41
CA VAL A 514 14.71 -46.52 -16.74
C VAL A 514 15.34 -45.35 -16.00
N GLY A 515 15.75 -44.32 -16.72
CA GLY A 515 16.23 -43.08 -16.13
C GLY A 515 15.28 -41.94 -16.42
N VAL A 516 14.93 -41.21 -15.37
CA VAL A 516 14.26 -39.91 -15.43
C VAL A 516 15.32 -38.87 -15.08
N HIS A 517 15.64 -38.03 -16.05
CA HIS A 517 16.67 -36.98 -15.95
C HIS A 517 15.95 -35.64 -15.83
N ILE A 518 16.28 -34.88 -14.79
CA ILE A 518 15.67 -33.57 -14.51
C ILE A 518 16.76 -32.50 -14.68
N ALA A 519 16.39 -31.32 -15.18
CA ALA A 519 17.27 -30.16 -15.20
C ALA A 519 17.84 -29.90 -13.79
N ASP A 520 19.16 -29.72 -13.71
CA ASP A 520 19.93 -29.62 -12.45
C ASP A 520 20.02 -28.18 -11.92
#